data_AF-A7S8A6-F1
#
_entry.id   AF-A7S8A6-F1
#
_cell.length_a   1.000
_cell.length_b   1.000
_cell.length_c   1.000
_cell.angle_alpha   90.00
_cell.angle_beta   90.00
_cell.angle_gamma   90.00
#
_symmetry.space_group_name_H-M   'P 1'
#
loop_
_entity.id
_entity.type
_entity.pdbx_description
1 polymer ?
#
loop_
_entity_poly.entity_id
_entity_poly.type
_entity_poly.pdbx_seq_one_letter_code
_entity_poly.pdbx_strand_id
1 'polypeptide(L)'
;MAGIFHDILTESLKICCPAIKLEFKKIATGNQGLRNMMDGGDFDVIAPVGNSPYSSNIRGYPFLEISESSGSAILMSGNASGGRLLFSVLSAWPILIFIVISATLAGVIIWFLERKENPKQFPEAFSTGVFEGFWWAFVTMTTVGYGDKAPKTLFGKLVGSLWILMGLIITTMFISIITSALAESTAADGQANVRGVEVMRMANVRGVEVSVVNQSEEHKLAIRQNAKITALQNQEQVLGHLKDRKVMAALADIQSLKHQNDDLTKNFVLVASVIPNHISYGLVLARNSSKLQKCLGNFMEMNENWRYRLLQENAGSKKVEISPADDYFGSGGIFSVSVYAGLGLFAMLFAGGMAWEFYKHRKRAKTKCSNEQVQKGAASTANETKGHAISSSQNHTAGIVIHVPQPPPARLKLGHTPQEELLSRQSMEIMEMENQFNRFKTDWERRKSALERRQGKEEVGVANGGFDNSNGRK
;
A
#
# COMPACT_ATOMS: atom_id res chain seq x y z
N MET A 1 14.15 23.31 30.20
CA MET A 1 12.92 22.61 29.77
C MET A 1 12.39 23.39 28.59
N ALA A 2 12.15 22.74 27.45
CA ALA A 2 11.53 23.36 26.28
C ALA A 2 10.21 22.62 26.00
N GLY A 3 9.17 23.34 25.60
CA GLY A 3 7.86 22.77 25.30
C GLY A 3 6.73 23.79 25.37
N ILE A 4 5.59 23.48 24.74
CA ILE A 4 4.44 24.38 24.58
C ILE A 4 4.05 25.10 25.87
N PHE A 5 3.95 24.38 26.99
CA PHE A 5 3.54 24.97 28.28
C PHE A 5 4.59 25.93 28.84
N HIS A 6 5.89 25.68 28.60
CA HIS A 6 6.97 26.57 29.01
C HIS A 6 6.92 27.89 28.23
N ASP A 7 6.75 27.80 26.91
CA ASP A 7 6.70 28.97 26.03
C ASP A 7 5.47 29.83 26.34
N ILE A 8 4.31 29.19 26.51
CA ILE A 8 3.06 29.88 26.87
C ILE A 8 3.16 30.57 28.22
N LEU A 9 3.70 29.90 29.25
CA LEU A 9 3.87 30.52 30.57
C LEU A 9 4.86 31.67 30.53
N THR A 10 5.96 31.54 29.79
CA THR A 10 6.99 32.58 29.70
C THR A 10 6.45 33.83 29.01
N GLU A 11 5.74 33.69 27.90
CA GLU A 11 5.18 34.85 27.18
C GLU A 11 4.00 35.49 27.92
N SER A 12 3.09 34.68 28.48
CA SER A 12 1.93 35.20 29.21
C SER A 12 2.33 35.92 30.50
N LEU A 13 3.32 35.41 31.25
CA LEU A 13 3.76 36.00 32.51
C LEU A 13 4.61 37.26 32.32
N LYS A 14 5.30 37.45 31.19
CA LYS A 14 5.94 38.75 30.86
C LYS A 14 4.94 39.89 30.83
N ILE A 15 3.72 39.62 30.34
CA ILE A 15 2.65 40.61 30.22
C ILE A 15 1.89 40.74 31.55
N CYS A 16 1.51 39.61 32.15
CA CYS A 16 0.71 39.61 33.36
C CYS A 16 1.49 40.02 34.63
N CYS A 17 2.79 39.73 34.66
CA CYS A 17 3.68 39.89 35.81
C CYS A 17 5.11 40.32 35.39
N PRO A 18 5.32 41.57 34.93
CA PRO A 18 6.58 42.01 34.31
C PRO A 18 7.82 42.03 35.22
N ALA A 19 7.64 41.89 36.54
CA ALA A 19 8.73 41.99 37.53
C ALA A 19 9.11 40.65 38.19
N ILE A 20 8.67 39.50 37.66
CA ILE A 20 8.87 38.18 38.29
C ILE A 20 10.00 37.40 37.62
N LYS A 21 10.86 36.79 38.43
CA LYS A 21 11.83 35.77 37.98
C LYS A 21 11.15 34.40 38.03
N LEU A 22 11.00 33.75 36.87
CA LEU A 22 10.39 32.43 36.77
C LEU A 22 11.41 31.33 37.13
N GLU A 23 11.01 30.44 38.02
CA GLU A 23 11.76 29.22 38.34
C GLU A 23 10.89 27.99 38.01
N PHE A 24 11.39 27.15 37.11
CA PHE A 24 10.70 25.92 36.73
C PHE A 24 11.32 24.73 37.45
N LYS A 25 10.58 24.16 38.41
CA LYS A 25 11.01 22.96 39.12
C LYS A 25 10.32 21.72 38.54
N LYS A 26 11.10 20.71 38.15
CA LYS A 26 10.56 19.39 37.79
C LYS A 26 10.06 18.72 39.06
N ILE A 27 8.79 18.35 39.08
CA ILE A 27 8.24 17.55 40.17
C ILE A 27 8.40 16.08 39.82
N ALA A 28 8.82 15.28 40.79
CA ALA A 28 8.88 13.84 40.67
C ALA A 28 7.51 13.25 41.01
N THR A 29 7.08 12.26 40.20
CA THR A 29 5.89 11.41 40.33
C THR A 29 4.59 11.99 39.75
N GLY A 30 3.89 11.16 38.96
CA GLY A 30 2.72 11.50 38.15
C GLY A 30 1.50 12.00 38.94
N ASN A 31 0.31 11.45 38.70
CA ASN A 31 -0.91 11.99 39.31
C ASN A 31 -0.91 11.96 40.85
N GLN A 32 -0.13 11.05 41.46
CA GLN A 32 0.04 11.01 42.91
C GLN A 32 0.92 12.16 43.42
N GLY A 33 2.00 12.52 42.73
CA GLY A 33 2.83 13.67 43.07
C GLY A 33 2.07 14.98 42.92
N LEU A 34 1.29 15.10 41.84
CA LEU A 34 0.38 16.22 41.63
C LEU A 34 -0.61 16.37 42.80
N ARG A 35 -1.20 15.27 43.27
CA ARG A 35 -2.12 15.30 44.43
C ARG A 35 -1.42 15.74 45.70
N ASN A 36 -0.25 15.18 46.01
CA ASN A 36 0.51 15.55 47.20
C ASN A 36 0.85 17.05 47.21
N MET A 37 1.16 17.63 46.05
CA MET A 37 1.42 19.07 45.96
C MET A 37 0.16 19.92 46.08
N MET A 38 -0.95 19.51 45.46
CA MET A 38 -2.23 20.19 45.64
C MET A 38 -2.67 20.16 47.11
N ASP A 39 -2.46 19.05 47.80
CA ASP A 39 -2.83 18.89 49.21
C ASP A 39 -1.87 19.67 50.14
N GLY A 40 -0.58 19.80 49.75
CA GLY A 40 0.41 20.61 50.48
C GLY A 40 0.26 22.13 50.28
N GLY A 41 -0.33 22.56 49.17
CA GLY A 41 -0.64 23.98 48.89
C GLY A 41 0.55 24.89 48.59
N ASP A 42 1.76 24.34 48.50
CA ASP A 42 3.01 25.08 48.24
C ASP A 42 3.35 25.10 46.74
N PHE A 43 2.62 25.92 45.98
CA PHE A 43 2.87 26.17 44.55
C PHE A 43 2.14 27.42 44.06
N ASP A 44 2.71 28.09 43.05
CA ASP A 44 2.06 29.20 42.35
C ASP A 44 1.26 28.71 41.12
N VAL A 45 1.91 27.93 40.26
CA VAL A 45 1.36 27.38 39.01
C VAL A 45 1.87 25.96 38.79
N ILE A 46 0.97 25.04 38.42
CA ILE A 46 1.32 23.67 38.02
C ILE A 46 0.92 23.45 36.56
N ALA A 47 1.85 22.92 35.77
CA ALA A 47 1.64 22.60 34.35
C ALA A 47 2.57 21.46 33.88
N PRO A 48 2.16 20.64 32.89
CA PRO A 48 0.79 20.51 32.37
C PRO A 48 -0.08 19.66 33.31
N VAL A 49 -1.37 20.00 33.45
CA VAL A 49 -2.35 19.19 34.18
C VAL A 49 -3.53 18.88 33.27
N GLY A 50 -3.92 17.60 33.19
CA GLY A 50 -5.10 17.16 32.45
C GLY A 50 -6.36 17.24 33.31
N ASN A 51 -7.47 17.66 32.71
CA ASN A 51 -8.79 17.72 33.34
C ASN A 51 -9.90 17.35 32.36
N SER A 52 -11.10 17.16 32.88
CA SER A 52 -12.31 17.11 32.06
C SER A 52 -12.49 18.42 31.29
N PRO A 53 -12.94 18.37 30.03
CA PRO A 53 -13.20 19.56 29.24
C PRO A 53 -14.24 20.45 29.90
N TYR A 54 -14.11 21.77 29.67
CA TYR A 54 -14.96 22.81 30.22
C TYR A 54 -14.93 22.99 31.75
N SER A 55 -14.10 22.23 32.46
CA SER A 55 -13.98 22.37 33.91
C SER A 55 -13.01 23.50 34.29
N SER A 56 -13.53 24.58 34.87
CA SER A 56 -12.73 25.75 35.31
C SER A 56 -12.04 25.57 36.67
N ASN A 57 -12.18 24.40 37.28
CA ASN A 57 -11.69 24.12 38.62
C ASN A 57 -11.21 22.66 38.76
N ILE A 58 -10.17 22.44 39.56
CA ILE A 58 -9.72 21.13 40.03
C ILE A 58 -9.56 21.20 41.55
N ARG A 59 -10.38 20.46 42.31
CA ARG A 59 -10.27 20.36 43.79
C ARG A 59 -10.26 21.72 44.53
N GLY A 60 -10.98 22.71 44.02
CA GLY A 60 -11.02 24.05 44.58
C GLY A 60 -9.90 24.98 44.09
N TYR A 61 -9.02 24.52 43.20
CA TYR A 61 -8.00 25.34 42.54
C TYR A 61 -8.47 25.79 41.15
N PRO A 62 -8.28 27.07 40.79
CA PRO A 62 -8.56 27.53 39.45
C PRO A 62 -7.78 26.76 38.38
N PHE A 63 -8.49 26.33 37.33
CA PHE A 63 -7.91 25.67 36.17
C PHE A 63 -8.11 26.51 34.92
N LEU A 64 -7.05 26.68 34.13
CA LEU A 64 -7.07 27.36 32.85
C LEU A 64 -6.65 26.40 31.75
N GLU A 65 -7.57 26.11 30.84
CA GLU A 65 -7.33 25.24 29.69
C GLU A 65 -6.44 25.91 28.64
N ILE A 66 -5.50 25.14 28.09
CA ILE A 66 -4.57 25.59 27.05
C ILE A 66 -4.79 24.84 25.74
N SER A 67 -4.85 23.51 25.81
CA SER A 67 -4.94 22.62 24.66
C SER A 67 -5.84 21.45 24.98
N GLU A 68 -6.63 21.05 23.99
CA GLU A 68 -7.48 19.88 24.06
C GLU A 68 -6.85 18.72 23.30
N SER A 69 -6.85 17.54 23.91
CA SER A 69 -6.47 16.28 23.28
C SER A 69 -7.69 15.56 22.74
N SER A 70 -7.58 15.02 21.52
CA SER A 70 -8.68 14.36 20.82
C SER A 70 -9.03 12.97 21.34
N GLY A 71 -8.19 12.37 22.21
CA GLY A 71 -8.49 11.07 22.78
C GLY A 71 -7.32 10.28 23.34
N SER A 72 -7.67 9.11 23.88
CA SER A 72 -6.71 8.12 24.37
C SER A 72 -6.51 7.04 23.31
N ALA A 73 -5.26 6.82 22.91
CA ALA A 73 -4.87 5.77 21.98
C ALA A 73 -4.78 4.41 22.70
N ILE A 74 -5.25 3.36 22.01
CA ILE A 74 -5.00 1.97 22.40
C ILE A 74 -3.69 1.54 21.75
N LEU A 75 -2.70 1.23 22.59
CA LEU A 75 -1.39 0.76 22.18
C LEU A 75 -1.32 -0.76 22.30
N MET A 76 -0.73 -1.41 21.30
CA MET A 76 -0.58 -2.85 21.25
C MET A 76 0.83 -3.23 20.81
N SER A 77 1.38 -4.34 21.32
CA SER A 77 2.64 -4.86 20.81
C SER A 77 2.39 -5.55 19.46
N GLY A 78 3.00 -5.02 18.40
CA GLY A 78 3.05 -5.65 17.08
C GLY A 78 4.00 -6.85 17.07
N ASN A 79 3.63 -7.89 16.34
CA ASN A 79 4.41 -9.10 16.15
C ASN A 79 4.23 -9.59 14.70
N ALA A 80 4.85 -8.89 13.75
CA ALA A 80 4.84 -9.29 12.35
C ALA A 80 5.65 -10.59 12.17
N SER A 81 5.05 -11.73 12.51
CA SER A 81 5.62 -13.03 12.25
C SER A 81 5.59 -13.27 10.74
N GLY A 82 6.73 -13.57 10.12
CA GLY A 82 6.84 -13.77 8.67
C GLY A 82 5.87 -14.82 8.14
N GLY A 83 5.50 -15.80 8.96
CA GLY A 83 4.43 -16.76 8.65
C GLY A 83 3.06 -16.10 8.47
N ARG A 84 2.67 -15.13 9.30
CA ARG A 84 1.40 -14.40 9.17
C ARG A 84 1.39 -13.47 7.95
N LEU A 85 2.52 -12.86 7.62
CA LEU A 85 2.66 -12.09 6.38
C LEU A 85 2.42 -12.99 5.16
N LEU A 86 3.02 -14.18 5.15
CA LEU A 86 2.80 -15.19 4.11
C LEU A 86 1.32 -15.61 4.05
N PHE A 87 0.70 -15.92 5.20
CA PHE A 87 -0.72 -16.28 5.26
C PHE A 87 -1.62 -15.14 4.79
N SER A 88 -1.26 -13.88 5.03
CA SER A 88 -2.01 -12.70 4.57
C SER A 88 -1.95 -12.56 3.05
N VAL A 89 -0.79 -12.79 2.44
CA VAL A 89 -0.65 -12.85 0.98
C VAL A 89 -1.44 -14.04 0.40
N LEU A 90 -1.37 -15.21 1.03
CA LEU A 90 -2.11 -16.40 0.62
C LEU A 90 -3.65 -16.24 0.80
N SER A 91 -4.08 -15.36 1.71
CA SER A 91 -5.49 -15.05 1.91
C SER A 91 -6.11 -14.32 0.69
N ALA A 92 -5.28 -13.68 -0.15
CA ALA A 92 -5.67 -13.06 -1.41
C ALA A 92 -5.89 -14.07 -2.56
N TRP A 93 -6.17 -15.34 -2.26
CA TRP A 93 -6.47 -16.36 -3.27
C TRP A 93 -7.69 -16.07 -4.18
N PRO A 94 -8.76 -15.36 -3.77
CA PRO A 94 -9.91 -15.12 -4.66
C PRO A 94 -9.55 -14.23 -5.85
N ILE A 95 -8.69 -13.23 -5.66
CA ILE A 95 -8.25 -12.35 -6.74
C ILE A 95 -7.34 -13.11 -7.72
N LEU A 96 -6.51 -14.05 -7.24
CA LEU A 96 -5.73 -14.93 -8.13
C LEU A 96 -6.62 -15.74 -9.05
N ILE A 97 -7.74 -16.27 -8.54
CA ILE A 97 -8.73 -16.98 -9.36
C ILE A 97 -9.36 -16.05 -10.40
N PHE A 98 -9.72 -14.82 -10.01
CA PHE A 98 -10.25 -13.82 -10.93
C PHE A 98 -9.26 -13.48 -12.06
N ILE A 99 -7.97 -13.35 -11.74
CA ILE A 99 -6.90 -13.12 -12.73
C ILE A 99 -6.83 -14.28 -13.72
N VAL A 100 -6.83 -15.53 -13.23
CA VAL A 100 -6.76 -16.71 -14.09
C VAL A 100 -7.99 -16.81 -15.01
N ILE A 101 -9.19 -16.58 -14.48
CA ILE A 101 -10.44 -16.61 -15.26
C ILE A 101 -10.46 -15.51 -16.33
N SER A 102 -10.15 -14.27 -15.95
CA SER A 102 -10.14 -13.14 -16.88
C SER A 102 -9.09 -13.30 -17.98
N ALA A 103 -7.88 -13.78 -17.65
CA ALA A 103 -6.84 -14.10 -18.63
C ALA A 103 -7.28 -15.22 -19.57
N THR A 104 -7.96 -16.26 -19.05
CA THR A 104 -8.49 -17.35 -19.89
C THR A 104 -9.57 -16.84 -20.83
N LEU A 105 -10.48 -15.98 -20.34
CA LEU A 105 -11.52 -15.37 -21.15
C LEU A 105 -10.93 -14.53 -22.29
N ALA A 106 -9.96 -13.67 -21.98
CA ALA A 106 -9.24 -12.90 -23.00
C ALA A 106 -8.49 -13.81 -23.99
N GLY A 107 -7.90 -14.90 -23.50
CA GLY A 107 -7.27 -15.94 -24.30
C GLY A 107 -8.22 -16.63 -25.29
N VAL A 108 -9.46 -16.93 -24.88
CA VAL A 108 -10.49 -17.49 -25.75
C VAL A 108 -10.91 -16.48 -26.83
N ILE A 109 -11.08 -15.21 -26.46
CA ILE A 109 -11.47 -14.14 -27.40
C ILE A 109 -10.37 -13.93 -28.44
N ILE A 110 -9.11 -13.80 -28.00
CA ILE A 110 -7.99 -13.57 -28.94
C ILE A 110 -7.78 -14.78 -29.85
N TRP A 111 -7.89 -16.00 -29.32
CA TRP A 111 -7.84 -17.22 -30.11
C TRP A 111 -8.93 -17.22 -31.18
N PHE A 112 -10.17 -16.86 -30.84
CA PHE A 112 -11.26 -16.84 -31.80
C PHE A 112 -11.01 -15.86 -32.97
N LEU A 113 -10.41 -14.70 -32.67
CA LEU A 113 -10.06 -13.68 -33.66
C LEU A 113 -8.84 -14.07 -34.51
N GLU A 114 -7.83 -14.68 -33.90
CA GLU A 114 -6.52 -14.93 -34.53
C GLU A 114 -6.39 -16.32 -35.18
N ARG A 115 -7.22 -17.31 -34.80
CA ARG A 115 -7.05 -18.72 -35.24
C ARG A 115 -7.00 -18.94 -36.76
N LYS A 116 -7.58 -18.03 -37.56
CA LYS A 116 -7.63 -18.14 -39.03
C LYS A 116 -6.43 -17.46 -39.71
N GLU A 117 -6.04 -16.29 -39.23
CA GLU A 117 -5.04 -15.44 -39.88
C GLU A 117 -3.63 -15.60 -39.27
N ASN A 118 -3.53 -16.09 -38.03
CA ASN A 118 -2.27 -16.31 -37.33
C ASN A 118 -2.15 -17.73 -36.71
N PRO A 119 -2.35 -18.81 -37.50
CA PRO A 119 -2.36 -20.18 -36.98
C PRO A 119 -1.00 -20.65 -36.43
N LYS A 120 0.10 -19.96 -36.77
CA LYS A 120 1.45 -20.27 -36.26
C LYS A 120 1.61 -19.93 -34.78
N GLN A 121 0.96 -18.86 -34.30
CA GLN A 121 1.03 -18.44 -32.89
C GLN A 121 -0.23 -18.84 -32.12
N PHE A 122 -1.37 -18.90 -32.80
CA PHE A 122 -2.66 -19.32 -32.23
C PHE A 122 -3.22 -20.50 -33.02
N PRO A 123 -2.86 -21.75 -32.66
CA PRO A 123 -3.30 -22.94 -33.38
C PRO A 123 -4.83 -23.06 -33.53
N GLU A 124 -5.29 -23.66 -34.63
CA GLU A 124 -6.71 -23.88 -34.88
C GLU A 124 -7.41 -24.83 -33.90
N ALA A 125 -6.65 -25.74 -33.27
CA ALA A 125 -7.16 -26.66 -32.27
C ALA A 125 -7.57 -25.87 -31.03
N PHE A 126 -8.78 -26.11 -30.51
CA PHE A 126 -9.33 -25.29 -29.43
C PHE A 126 -8.50 -25.37 -28.15
N SER A 127 -8.15 -26.58 -27.70
CA SER A 127 -7.38 -26.76 -26.46
C SER A 127 -6.03 -26.04 -26.53
N THR A 128 -5.20 -26.39 -27.52
CA THR A 128 -3.87 -25.78 -27.69
C THR A 128 -3.97 -24.28 -27.94
N GLY A 129 -4.90 -23.84 -28.79
CA GLY A 129 -5.05 -22.43 -29.11
C GLY A 129 -5.53 -21.56 -27.95
N VAL A 130 -6.42 -22.06 -27.10
CA VAL A 130 -6.87 -21.36 -25.89
C VAL A 130 -5.77 -21.30 -24.84
N PHE A 131 -4.99 -22.37 -24.65
CA PHE A 131 -3.83 -22.32 -23.75
C PHE A 131 -2.80 -21.27 -24.19
N GLU A 132 -2.52 -21.19 -25.49
CA GLU A 132 -1.62 -20.16 -26.03
C GLU A 132 -2.20 -18.74 -25.91
N GLY A 133 -3.52 -18.61 -26.09
CA GLY A 133 -4.26 -17.38 -25.81
C GLY A 133 -4.18 -16.95 -24.34
N PHE A 134 -4.38 -17.88 -23.41
CA PHE A 134 -4.25 -17.66 -21.97
C PHE A 134 -2.84 -17.21 -21.60
N TRP A 135 -1.82 -17.91 -22.11
CA TRP A 135 -0.41 -17.56 -21.88
C TRP A 135 -0.11 -16.14 -22.33
N TRP A 136 -0.52 -15.79 -23.56
CA TRP A 136 -0.38 -14.43 -24.08
C TRP A 136 -1.09 -13.41 -23.20
N ALA A 137 -2.34 -13.68 -22.80
CA ALA A 137 -3.13 -12.76 -21.98
C ALA A 137 -2.49 -12.54 -20.60
N PHE A 138 -2.03 -13.61 -19.96
CA PHE A 138 -1.40 -13.59 -18.64
C PHE A 138 -0.07 -12.81 -18.63
N VAL A 139 0.82 -13.09 -19.59
CA VAL A 139 2.12 -12.41 -19.74
C VAL A 139 1.95 -10.94 -20.14
N THR A 140 0.92 -10.63 -20.92
CA THR A 140 0.60 -9.25 -21.32
C THR A 140 0.06 -8.43 -20.14
N MET A 141 -0.86 -9.01 -19.35
CA MET A 141 -1.43 -8.35 -18.17
C MET A 141 -0.37 -8.08 -17.09
N THR A 142 0.56 -9.02 -16.90
CA THR A 142 1.68 -8.88 -15.95
C THR A 142 2.80 -7.98 -16.46
N THR A 143 2.64 -7.38 -17.65
CA THR A 143 3.62 -6.49 -18.30
C THR A 143 4.98 -7.13 -18.61
N VAL A 144 5.12 -8.45 -18.42
CA VAL A 144 6.36 -9.19 -18.72
C VAL A 144 6.62 -9.19 -20.23
N GLY A 145 5.57 -9.42 -21.03
CA GLY A 145 5.58 -9.17 -22.47
C GLY A 145 6.72 -9.83 -23.25
N TYR A 146 6.91 -11.16 -23.16
CA TYR A 146 7.98 -11.88 -23.88
C TYR A 146 8.00 -11.66 -25.41
N GLY A 147 6.87 -11.28 -26.00
CA GLY A 147 6.77 -11.02 -27.44
C GLY A 147 6.77 -12.28 -28.31
N ASP A 148 6.66 -13.47 -27.71
CA ASP A 148 6.58 -14.76 -28.39
C ASP A 148 5.27 -14.89 -29.21
N LYS A 149 4.20 -14.26 -28.71
CA LYS A 149 2.88 -14.25 -29.34
C LYS A 149 2.33 -12.84 -29.38
N ALA A 150 1.69 -12.48 -30.49
CA ALA A 150 1.04 -11.19 -30.64
C ALA A 150 -0.10 -11.27 -31.67
N PRO A 151 -1.24 -10.60 -31.42
CA PRO A 151 -2.30 -10.53 -32.40
C PRO A 151 -1.84 -9.76 -33.65
N LYS A 152 -2.13 -10.31 -34.82
CA LYS A 152 -1.79 -9.70 -36.12
C LYS A 152 -3.00 -9.05 -36.77
N THR A 153 -4.20 -9.57 -36.52
CA THR A 153 -5.44 -9.07 -37.10
C THR A 153 -5.80 -7.69 -36.54
N LEU A 154 -6.51 -6.87 -37.32
CA LEU A 154 -6.94 -5.54 -36.88
C LEU A 154 -7.83 -5.63 -35.62
N PHE A 155 -8.79 -6.55 -35.62
CA PHE A 155 -9.67 -6.78 -34.49
C PHE A 155 -8.93 -7.37 -33.28
N GLY A 156 -7.99 -8.29 -33.50
CA GLY A 156 -7.15 -8.84 -32.45
C GLY A 156 -6.28 -7.77 -31.78
N LYS A 157 -5.74 -6.83 -32.55
CA LYS A 157 -5.00 -5.67 -32.01
C LYS A 157 -5.90 -4.76 -31.18
N LEU A 158 -7.10 -4.44 -31.66
CA LEU A 158 -8.04 -3.57 -30.93
C LEU A 158 -8.47 -4.20 -29.59
N VAL A 159 -8.85 -5.48 -29.61
CA VAL A 159 -9.16 -6.23 -28.38
C VAL A 159 -7.94 -6.38 -27.49
N GLY A 160 -6.76 -6.59 -28.06
CA GLY A 160 -5.52 -6.67 -27.30
C GLY A 160 -5.14 -5.36 -26.62
N SER A 161 -5.35 -4.22 -27.27
CA SER A 161 -5.16 -2.91 -26.65
C SER A 161 -6.11 -2.69 -25.47
N LEU A 162 -7.39 -3.09 -25.59
CA LEU A 162 -8.33 -3.06 -24.48
C LEU A 162 -7.92 -4.00 -23.34
N TRP A 163 -7.41 -5.19 -23.68
CA TRP A 163 -6.91 -6.14 -22.69
C TRP A 163 -5.71 -5.60 -21.92
N ILE A 164 -4.78 -4.90 -22.57
CA ILE A 164 -3.63 -4.28 -21.89
C ILE A 164 -4.11 -3.27 -20.83
N LEU A 165 -5.09 -2.41 -21.18
CA LEU A 165 -5.66 -1.44 -20.22
C LEU A 165 -6.37 -2.13 -19.06
N MET A 166 -7.20 -3.15 -19.35
CA MET A 166 -7.89 -3.92 -18.31
C MET A 166 -6.90 -4.68 -17.42
N GLY A 167 -5.87 -5.28 -18.02
CA GLY A 167 -4.81 -5.98 -17.30
C GLY A 167 -4.08 -5.08 -16.30
N LEU A 168 -3.80 -3.83 -16.69
CA LEU A 168 -3.21 -2.85 -15.78
C LEU A 168 -4.12 -2.54 -14.58
N ILE A 169 -5.43 -2.39 -14.81
CA ILE A 169 -6.42 -2.20 -13.74
C ILE A 169 -6.47 -3.41 -12.80
N ILE A 170 -6.45 -4.63 -13.33
CA ILE A 170 -6.50 -5.85 -12.50
C ILE A 170 -5.20 -6.00 -11.69
N THR A 171 -4.04 -5.69 -12.28
CA THR A 171 -2.75 -5.75 -11.58
C THR A 171 -2.65 -4.71 -10.46
N THR A 172 -3.13 -3.47 -10.68
CA THR A 172 -3.16 -2.46 -9.61
C THR A 172 -4.10 -2.85 -8.48
N MET A 173 -5.25 -3.46 -8.80
CA MET A 173 -6.16 -4.02 -7.79
C MET A 173 -5.50 -5.11 -6.94
N PHE A 174 -4.78 -6.03 -7.58
CA PHE A 174 -4.04 -7.09 -6.87
C PHE A 174 -3.00 -6.50 -5.90
N ILE A 175 -2.22 -5.52 -6.35
CA ILE A 175 -1.24 -4.82 -5.52
C ILE A 175 -1.93 -4.11 -4.35
N SER A 176 -3.06 -3.45 -4.59
CA SER A 176 -3.82 -2.75 -3.55
C SER A 176 -4.31 -3.71 -2.47
N ILE A 177 -4.89 -4.84 -2.85
CA ILE A 177 -5.40 -5.85 -1.90
C ILE A 177 -4.25 -6.43 -1.05
N ILE A 178 -3.11 -6.76 -1.67
CA ILE A 178 -1.93 -7.21 -0.94
C ILE A 178 -1.45 -6.13 0.03
N THR A 179 -1.41 -4.87 -0.42
CA THR A 179 -0.96 -3.75 0.41
C THR A 179 -1.88 -3.56 1.61
N SER A 180 -3.21 -3.60 1.42
CA SER A 180 -4.18 -3.56 2.52
C SER A 180 -4.02 -4.75 3.47
N ALA A 181 -3.86 -5.97 2.95
CA ALA A 181 -3.65 -7.17 3.78
C ALA A 181 -2.33 -7.11 4.58
N LEU A 182 -1.27 -6.53 4.01
CA LEU A 182 -0.01 -6.28 4.71
C LEU A 182 -0.14 -5.18 5.76
N ALA A 183 -0.86 -4.10 5.45
CA ALA A 183 -1.17 -3.04 6.39
C ALA A 183 -2.01 -3.58 7.56
N GLU A 184 -2.96 -4.47 7.28
CA GLU A 184 -3.78 -5.12 8.29
C GLU A 184 -2.95 -6.10 9.12
N SER A 185 -2.15 -6.99 8.54
CA SER A 185 -1.31 -7.92 9.31
C SER A 185 -0.26 -7.22 10.19
N THR A 186 0.15 -6.02 9.82
CA THR A 186 0.98 -5.17 10.68
C THR A 186 0.18 -4.40 11.73
N ALA A 187 -1.14 -4.27 11.60
CA ALA A 187 -2.04 -3.63 12.58
C ALA A 187 -2.87 -4.63 13.43
N ALA A 188 -3.04 -5.88 12.98
CA ALA A 188 -3.97 -6.89 13.48
C ALA A 188 -3.39 -7.82 14.55
N ASP A 189 -2.13 -7.64 14.95
CA ASP A 189 -1.60 -8.34 16.14
C ASP A 189 -2.28 -7.91 17.45
N GLY A 190 -3.25 -6.99 17.36
CA GLY A 190 -4.08 -6.55 18.46
C GLY A 190 -5.25 -7.44 18.87
N GLN A 191 -5.71 -8.43 18.08
CA GLN A 191 -6.95 -9.13 18.47
C GLN A 191 -6.86 -10.66 18.44
N ALA A 192 -7.06 -11.22 19.64
CA ALA A 192 -7.39 -12.61 19.85
C ALA A 192 -8.72 -12.95 19.13
N ASN A 193 -8.63 -13.89 18.19
CA ASN A 193 -9.63 -14.90 17.84
C ASN A 193 -11.11 -14.53 18.13
N VAL A 194 -11.73 -13.72 17.28
CA VAL A 194 -13.19 -13.74 17.11
C VAL A 194 -13.48 -13.93 15.62
N ARG A 195 -14.03 -15.10 15.30
CA ARG A 195 -14.46 -15.49 13.96
C ARG A 195 -15.52 -14.51 13.44
N GLY A 196 -15.28 -13.93 12.26
CA GLY A 196 -16.33 -13.43 11.38
C GLY A 196 -16.86 -12.03 11.64
N VAL A 197 -16.04 -11.08 12.10
CA VAL A 197 -16.42 -9.67 12.17
C VAL A 197 -15.46 -8.87 11.30
N GLU A 198 -16.03 -7.97 10.49
CA GLU A 198 -15.34 -6.90 9.75
C GLU A 198 -14.19 -6.31 10.56
N VAL A 199 -13.19 -5.74 9.88
CA VAL A 199 -12.00 -5.08 10.44
C VAL A 199 -12.40 -3.96 11.42
N MET A 200 -12.84 -4.32 12.61
CA MET A 200 -13.11 -3.40 13.70
C MET A 200 -11.78 -3.19 14.40
N ARG A 201 -11.14 -2.08 14.06
CA ARG A 201 -10.32 -1.28 14.99
C ARG A 201 -10.90 -1.50 16.39
N MET A 202 -10.12 -1.92 17.39
CA MET A 202 -10.63 -2.10 18.76
C MET A 202 -11.40 -0.86 19.19
N ALA A 203 -12.73 -0.85 19.06
CA ALA A 203 -13.54 0.33 19.32
C ALA A 203 -13.73 0.54 20.82
N ASN A 204 -13.48 -0.51 21.61
CA ASN A 204 -13.46 -0.49 23.06
C ASN A 204 -12.42 -1.48 23.61
N VAL A 205 -12.15 -1.35 24.90
CA VAL A 205 -11.22 -2.21 25.66
C VAL A 205 -11.96 -3.17 26.60
N ARG A 206 -13.24 -3.47 26.31
CA ARG A 206 -14.09 -4.24 27.22
C ARG A 206 -13.56 -5.66 27.40
N GLY A 207 -13.28 -6.05 28.65
CA GLY A 207 -12.75 -7.37 29.00
C GLY A 207 -11.28 -7.63 28.63
N VAL A 208 -10.62 -6.69 27.94
CA VAL A 208 -9.19 -6.76 27.59
C VAL A 208 -8.35 -6.32 28.78
N GLU A 209 -7.19 -6.96 28.98
CA GLU A 209 -6.22 -6.54 29.98
C GLU A 209 -5.41 -5.33 29.47
N VAL A 210 -5.60 -4.19 30.13
CA VAL A 210 -5.02 -2.90 29.77
C VAL A 210 -4.11 -2.37 30.87
N SER A 211 -2.89 -1.94 30.51
CA SER A 211 -2.05 -1.14 31.41
C SER A 211 -2.40 0.34 31.28
N VAL A 212 -2.54 1.02 32.42
CA VAL A 212 -2.86 2.46 32.49
C VAL A 212 -2.11 3.11 33.65
N VAL A 213 -1.90 4.43 33.57
CA VAL A 213 -1.33 5.18 34.69
C VAL A 213 -2.37 5.29 35.82
N ASN A 214 -1.95 5.09 37.06
CA ASN A 214 -2.84 5.10 38.20
C ASN A 214 -3.49 6.49 38.36
N GLN A 215 -4.80 6.50 38.65
CA GLN A 215 -5.61 7.71 38.82
C GLN A 215 -5.59 8.71 37.64
N SER A 216 -5.24 8.26 36.43
CA SER A 216 -5.29 9.08 35.22
C SER A 216 -6.68 9.11 34.57
N GLU A 217 -6.88 9.98 33.59
CA GLU A 217 -8.12 10.02 32.81
C GLU A 217 -8.30 8.74 31.99
N GLU A 218 -7.21 8.13 31.51
CA GLU A 218 -7.22 6.83 30.83
C GLU A 218 -7.62 5.69 31.78
N HIS A 219 -7.24 5.77 33.05
CA HIS A 219 -7.70 4.81 34.06
C HIS A 219 -9.23 4.92 34.26
N LYS A 220 -9.76 6.14 34.40
CA LYS A 220 -11.22 6.35 34.47
C LYS A 220 -11.92 5.85 33.20
N LEU A 221 -11.32 6.07 32.03
CA LEU A 221 -11.83 5.56 30.76
C LEU A 221 -11.85 4.03 30.72
N ALA A 222 -10.78 3.37 31.16
CA ALA A 222 -10.70 1.90 31.23
C ALA A 222 -11.79 1.31 32.14
N ILE A 223 -12.05 1.96 33.29
CA ILE A 223 -13.15 1.57 34.19
C ILE A 223 -14.50 1.70 33.47
N ARG A 224 -14.76 2.85 32.83
CA ARG A 224 -16.01 3.09 32.08
C ARG A 224 -16.23 2.06 30.97
N GLN A 225 -15.16 1.57 30.36
CA GLN A 225 -15.20 0.56 29.29
C GLN A 225 -15.24 -0.88 29.81
N ASN A 226 -15.23 -1.10 31.13
CA ASN A 226 -15.23 -2.43 31.75
C ASN A 226 -14.03 -3.29 31.29
N ALA A 227 -12.84 -2.67 31.23
CA ALA A 227 -11.58 -3.35 30.95
C ALA A 227 -11.02 -4.04 32.21
N LYS A 228 -10.10 -4.99 32.05
CA LYS A 228 -9.30 -5.53 33.14
C LYS A 228 -8.07 -4.64 33.30
N ILE A 229 -7.91 -3.99 34.45
CA ILE A 229 -6.99 -2.86 34.59
C ILE A 229 -5.75 -3.26 35.39
N THR A 230 -4.58 -3.00 34.80
CA THR A 230 -3.28 -3.07 35.46
C THR A 230 -2.76 -1.65 35.66
N ALA A 231 -3.07 -1.08 36.84
CA ALA A 231 -2.72 0.30 37.18
C ALA A 231 -1.24 0.41 37.60
N LEU A 232 -0.50 1.29 36.93
CA LEU A 232 0.95 1.48 37.11
C LEU A 232 1.27 2.94 37.46
N GLN A 233 2.44 3.21 38.02
CA GLN A 233 2.72 4.55 38.56
C GLN A 233 3.08 5.57 37.49
N ASN A 234 3.76 5.13 36.43
CA ASN A 234 4.34 6.01 35.41
C ASN A 234 4.09 5.45 34.00
N GLN A 235 4.03 6.34 33.01
CA GLN A 235 3.84 5.97 31.59
C GLN A 235 4.95 5.05 31.08
N GLU A 236 6.18 5.17 31.58
CA GLU A 236 7.29 4.28 31.24
C GLU A 236 7.02 2.83 31.69
N GLN A 237 6.43 2.63 32.87
CA GLN A 237 6.03 1.29 33.34
C GLN A 237 4.88 0.73 32.50
N VAL A 238 3.92 1.58 32.12
CA VAL A 238 2.81 1.23 31.23
C VAL A 238 3.31 0.69 29.91
N LEU A 239 4.23 1.42 29.27
CA LEU A 239 4.88 0.99 28.03
C LEU A 239 5.78 -0.22 28.24
N GLY A 240 6.53 -0.29 29.34
CA GLY A 240 7.36 -1.44 29.70
C GLY A 240 6.55 -2.74 29.82
N HIS A 241 5.39 -2.70 30.49
CA HIS A 241 4.49 -3.85 30.59
C HIS A 241 3.92 -4.28 29.24
N LEU A 242 3.68 -3.33 28.33
CA LEU A 242 3.25 -3.63 26.97
C LEU A 242 4.38 -4.29 26.15
N LYS A 243 5.60 -3.74 26.25
CA LYS A 243 6.80 -4.28 25.58
C LYS A 243 7.15 -5.69 26.10
N ASP A 244 7.05 -5.90 27.41
CA ASP A 244 7.26 -7.19 28.08
C ASP A 244 6.13 -8.21 27.82
N ARG A 245 5.07 -7.82 27.11
CA ARG A 245 3.86 -8.64 26.85
C ARG A 245 3.17 -9.14 28.12
N LYS A 246 3.29 -8.39 29.22
CA LYS A 246 2.54 -8.65 30.46
C LYS A 246 1.07 -8.27 30.35
N VAL A 247 0.75 -7.36 29.44
CA VAL A 247 -0.61 -6.90 29.14
C VAL A 247 -0.87 -6.95 27.64
N MET A 248 -2.13 -7.07 27.26
CA MET A 248 -2.52 -7.12 25.84
C MET A 248 -2.51 -5.75 25.18
N ALA A 249 -2.95 -4.72 25.91
CA ALA A 249 -2.96 -3.35 25.43
C ALA A 249 -2.53 -2.37 26.52
N ALA A 250 -2.19 -1.15 26.13
CA ALA A 250 -2.01 -0.03 27.03
C ALA A 250 -2.86 1.16 26.54
N LEU A 251 -3.37 1.97 27.47
CA LEU A 251 -3.99 3.25 27.10
C LEU A 251 -3.03 4.39 27.40
N ALA A 252 -2.87 5.28 26.41
CA ALA A 252 -2.09 6.49 26.56
C ALA A 252 -2.73 7.64 25.78
N ASP A 253 -2.69 8.84 26.33
CA ASP A 253 -3.10 10.05 25.63
C ASP A 253 -2.29 10.27 24.34
N ILE A 254 -2.97 10.69 23.27
CA ILE A 254 -2.36 10.85 21.95
C ILE A 254 -1.29 11.95 21.90
N GLN A 255 -1.45 13.04 22.66
CA GLN A 255 -0.46 14.12 22.72
C GLN A 255 0.81 13.64 23.45
N SER A 256 0.64 12.77 24.46
CA SER A 256 1.76 12.19 25.22
C SER A 256 2.63 11.25 24.37
N LEU A 257 2.06 10.61 23.35
CA LEU A 257 2.79 9.69 22.46
C LEU A 257 3.67 10.38 21.43
N LYS A 258 3.39 11.65 21.14
CA LYS A 258 4.10 12.41 20.11
C LYS A 258 5.61 12.46 20.34
N HIS A 259 6.04 12.64 21.59
CA HIS A 259 7.46 12.69 21.97
C HIS A 259 8.12 11.31 22.08
N GLN A 260 7.33 10.24 22.01
CA GLN A 260 7.77 8.85 22.17
C GLN A 260 7.68 8.05 20.87
N ASN A 261 7.36 8.69 19.74
CA ASN A 261 7.16 8.03 18.44
C ASN A 261 8.35 7.14 18.02
N ASP A 262 9.58 7.61 18.23
CA ASP A 262 10.78 6.84 17.88
C ASP A 262 10.98 5.61 18.77
N ASP A 263 10.58 5.68 20.04
CA ASP A 263 10.64 4.54 20.97
C ASP A 263 9.51 3.54 20.73
N LEU A 264 8.33 4.01 20.34
CA LEU A 264 7.19 3.18 19.98
C LEU A 264 7.46 2.39 18.68
N THR A 265 7.96 3.08 17.64
CA THR A 265 8.27 2.45 16.34
C THR A 265 9.40 1.43 16.43
N LYS A 266 10.47 1.70 17.20
CA LYS A 266 11.57 0.75 17.41
C LYS A 266 11.15 -0.55 18.10
N ASN A 267 10.16 -0.47 18.99
CA ASN A 267 9.67 -1.60 19.77
C ASN A 267 8.40 -2.24 19.18
N PHE A 268 8.09 -1.95 17.91
CA PHE A 268 6.91 -2.45 17.21
C PHE A 268 5.59 -2.18 17.96
N VAL A 269 5.50 -1.08 18.72
CA VAL A 269 4.24 -0.69 19.39
C VAL A 269 3.37 0.06 18.40
N LEU A 270 2.14 -0.42 18.23
CA LEU A 270 1.17 0.06 17.27
C LEU A 270 0.02 0.79 17.96
N VAL A 271 -0.53 1.80 17.30
CA VAL A 271 -1.79 2.43 17.71
C VAL A 271 -2.94 1.70 17.02
N ALA A 272 -3.66 0.86 17.76
CA ALA A 272 -4.77 0.06 17.24
C ALA A 272 -6.01 0.91 16.95
N SER A 273 -6.34 1.83 17.85
CA SER A 273 -7.43 2.78 17.67
C SER A 273 -7.28 3.98 18.61
N VAL A 274 -8.10 5.00 18.42
CA VAL A 274 -8.22 6.15 19.33
C VAL A 274 -9.63 6.17 19.86
N ILE A 275 -9.76 6.08 21.18
CA ILE A 275 -11.05 6.26 21.85
C ILE A 275 -11.23 7.76 22.04
N PRO A 276 -12.30 8.37 21.47
CA PRO A 276 -12.58 9.77 21.68
C PRO A 276 -12.85 10.00 23.17
N ASN A 277 -11.95 10.71 23.81
CA ASN A 277 -12.04 11.11 25.20
C ASN A 277 -11.30 12.44 25.30
N HIS A 278 -12.06 13.50 25.15
CA HIS A 278 -11.55 14.87 25.20
C HIS A 278 -10.92 15.11 26.58
N ILE A 279 -9.62 15.37 26.60
CA ILE A 279 -8.88 15.73 27.81
C ILE A 279 -8.32 17.13 27.58
N SER A 280 -8.67 18.05 28.47
CA SER A 280 -8.17 19.42 28.43
C SER A 280 -6.90 19.50 29.26
N TYR A 281 -5.79 19.85 28.61
CA TYR A 281 -4.52 20.11 29.28
C TYR A 281 -4.36 21.62 29.52
N GLY A 282 -3.99 21.96 30.75
CA GLY A 282 -3.98 23.34 31.20
C GLY A 282 -3.09 23.61 32.40
N LEU A 283 -3.29 24.78 32.99
CA LEU A 283 -2.60 25.29 34.16
C LEU A 283 -3.50 25.19 35.39
N VAL A 284 -2.94 24.76 36.51
CA VAL A 284 -3.57 24.90 37.83
C VAL A 284 -2.90 26.04 38.57
N LEU A 285 -3.70 26.98 39.07
CA LEU A 285 -3.22 28.15 39.79
C LEU A 285 -3.51 28.04 41.28
N ALA A 286 -2.73 28.69 42.14
CA ALA A 286 -3.00 28.79 43.57
C ALA A 286 -4.40 29.39 43.86
N ARG A 287 -5.06 28.99 44.96
CA ARG A 287 -6.48 29.33 45.24
C ARG A 287 -6.82 30.83 45.21
N ASN A 288 -5.90 31.69 45.64
CA ASN A 288 -6.12 33.14 45.75
C ASN A 288 -5.56 33.95 44.57
N SER A 289 -5.34 33.32 43.42
CA SER A 289 -4.69 33.93 42.24
C SER A 289 -5.67 34.55 41.23
N SER A 290 -6.83 35.03 41.66
CA SER A 290 -7.93 35.49 40.76
C SER A 290 -7.51 36.58 39.76
N LYS A 291 -6.60 37.49 40.14
CA LYS A 291 -6.04 38.51 39.23
C LYS A 291 -5.17 37.89 38.14
N LEU A 292 -4.33 36.92 38.51
CA LEU A 292 -3.47 36.18 37.59
C LEU A 292 -4.32 35.32 36.65
N GLN A 293 -5.31 34.60 37.18
CA GLN A 293 -6.24 33.80 36.39
C GLN A 293 -6.94 34.64 35.32
N LYS A 294 -7.47 35.82 35.67
CA LYS A 294 -8.13 36.72 34.70
C LYS A 294 -7.15 37.20 33.63
N CYS A 295 -5.93 37.58 34.01
CA CYS A 295 -4.94 38.04 33.06
C CYS A 295 -4.52 36.94 32.08
N LEU A 296 -4.21 35.74 32.60
CA LEU A 296 -3.85 34.59 31.78
C LEU A 296 -5.01 34.17 30.87
N GLY A 297 -6.24 34.16 31.38
CA GLY A 297 -7.44 33.90 30.56
C GLY A 297 -7.58 34.88 29.40
N ASN A 298 -7.52 36.18 29.68
CA ASN A 298 -7.58 37.22 28.65
C ASN A 298 -6.43 37.10 27.64
N PHE A 299 -5.22 36.79 28.09
CA PHE A 299 -4.08 36.59 27.21
C PHE A 299 -4.31 35.43 26.23
N MET A 300 -4.84 34.31 26.72
CA MET A 300 -5.11 33.13 25.90
C MET A 300 -6.23 33.36 24.88
N GLU A 301 -7.24 34.15 25.26
CA GLU A 301 -8.33 34.54 24.38
C GLU A 301 -7.86 35.54 23.31
N MET A 302 -7.09 36.57 23.67
CA MET A 302 -6.58 37.56 22.73
C MET A 302 -5.53 37.00 21.75
N ASN A 303 -4.78 35.97 22.15
CA ASN A 303 -3.69 35.39 21.35
C ASN A 303 -4.04 34.02 20.76
N GLU A 304 -5.31 33.77 20.47
CA GLU A 304 -5.81 32.49 19.98
C GLU A 304 -5.06 32.01 18.70
N ASN A 305 -4.84 32.90 17.73
CA ASN A 305 -4.11 32.58 16.49
C ASN A 305 -2.63 32.22 16.72
N TRP A 306 -2.00 32.86 17.70
CA TRP A 306 -0.62 32.54 18.08
C TRP A 306 -0.56 31.18 18.77
N ARG A 307 -1.49 30.93 19.70
CA ARG A 307 -1.66 29.64 20.38
C ARG A 307 -1.87 28.51 19.38
N TYR A 308 -2.75 28.67 18.40
CA TYR A 308 -2.99 27.64 17.37
C TYR A 308 -1.77 27.34 16.51
N ARG A 309 -1.01 28.36 16.08
CA ARG A 309 0.24 28.15 15.34
C ARG A 309 1.29 27.41 16.16
N LEU A 310 1.46 27.82 17.43
CA LEU A 310 2.37 27.16 18.35
C LEU A 310 1.98 25.68 18.58
N LEU A 311 0.68 25.38 18.67
CA LEU A 311 0.17 24.02 18.76
C LEU A 311 0.41 23.23 17.47
N GLN A 312 0.22 23.82 16.29
CA GLN A 312 0.42 23.15 14.99
C GLN A 312 1.89 22.85 14.69
N GLU A 313 2.78 23.81 14.91
CA GLU A 313 4.24 23.62 14.76
C GLU A 313 4.72 22.49 15.67
N ASN A 314 4.24 22.49 16.92
CA ASN A 314 4.51 21.44 17.88
C ASN A 314 3.61 20.20 17.70
N ALA A 315 2.70 20.11 16.72
CA ALA A 315 1.86 18.94 16.46
C ALA A 315 2.46 17.99 15.41
N GLY A 316 3.40 18.45 14.56
CA GLY A 316 4.18 17.58 13.67
C GLY A 316 3.29 16.86 12.65
N SER A 317 3.10 17.48 11.49
CA SER A 317 2.22 16.95 10.45
C SER A 317 2.85 15.74 9.76
N LYS A 318 2.48 14.53 10.17
CA LYS A 318 2.53 13.35 9.29
C LYS A 318 1.15 12.71 9.27
N LYS A 319 0.24 13.33 8.49
CA LYS A 319 -1.02 12.70 8.14
C LYS A 319 -0.70 11.51 7.22
N VAL A 320 -0.90 10.30 7.71
CA VAL A 320 -0.95 9.11 6.84
C VAL A 320 -2.38 9.02 6.34
N GLU A 321 -2.65 9.62 5.19
CA GLU A 321 -3.86 9.31 4.42
C GLU A 321 -3.65 7.92 3.81
N ILE A 322 -4.36 6.94 4.35
CA ILE A 322 -4.51 5.63 3.71
C ILE A 322 -5.73 5.77 2.80
N SER A 323 -5.48 5.64 1.50
CA SER A 323 -6.48 5.75 0.43
C SER A 323 -7.60 4.71 0.62
N PRO A 324 -8.89 5.07 0.43
CA PRO A 324 -10.04 4.20 0.67
C PRO A 324 -10.22 3.21 -0.48
N ALA A 325 -9.33 2.22 -0.58
CA ALA A 325 -9.54 1.07 -1.48
C ALA A 325 -10.52 0.04 -0.90
N ASP A 326 -10.82 0.14 0.40
CA ASP A 326 -11.50 -0.93 1.14
C ASP A 326 -13.03 -1.00 0.87
N ASP A 327 -13.65 0.08 0.41
CA ASP A 327 -15.12 0.18 0.27
C ASP A 327 -15.68 -0.27 -1.10
N TYR A 328 -14.81 -0.47 -2.10
CA TYR A 328 -15.24 -0.93 -3.42
C TYR A 328 -15.30 -2.46 -3.56
N PHE A 329 -14.61 -3.20 -2.67
CA PHE A 329 -14.32 -4.63 -2.89
C PHE A 329 -14.60 -5.53 -1.67
N GLY A 330 -14.96 -4.96 -0.51
CA GLY A 330 -15.45 -5.67 0.67
C GLY A 330 -16.91 -6.15 0.52
N SER A 331 -17.25 -7.19 1.27
CA SER A 331 -18.49 -7.99 1.23
C SER A 331 -19.76 -7.28 0.72
N GLY A 332 -20.17 -7.58 -0.53
CA GLY A 332 -21.54 -7.33 -1.00
C GLY A 332 -21.73 -6.47 -2.25
N GLY A 333 -20.67 -6.05 -2.95
CA GLY A 333 -20.75 -5.19 -4.15
C GLY A 333 -20.30 -5.83 -5.47
N ILE A 334 -20.38 -5.02 -6.54
CA ILE A 334 -20.18 -5.26 -8.00
C ILE A 334 -19.11 -6.32 -8.38
N PHE A 335 -18.07 -6.51 -7.58
CA PHE A 335 -17.05 -7.55 -7.79
C PHE A 335 -17.62 -8.98 -7.77
N SER A 336 -18.45 -9.32 -6.78
CA SER A 336 -19.08 -10.65 -6.72
C SER A 336 -19.94 -10.91 -7.96
N VAL A 337 -20.73 -9.92 -8.36
CA VAL A 337 -21.52 -9.92 -9.60
C VAL A 337 -20.61 -10.09 -10.82
N SER A 338 -19.47 -9.41 -10.86
CA SER A 338 -18.50 -9.49 -11.97
C SER A 338 -17.80 -10.86 -12.03
N VAL A 339 -17.50 -11.47 -10.89
CA VAL A 339 -16.93 -12.82 -10.78
C VAL A 339 -17.95 -13.87 -11.24
N TYR A 340 -19.19 -13.82 -10.75
CA TYR A 340 -20.23 -14.76 -11.16
C TYR A 340 -20.65 -14.56 -12.62
N ALA A 341 -20.73 -13.31 -13.09
CA ALA A 341 -20.98 -13.01 -14.49
C ALA A 341 -19.82 -13.48 -15.39
N GLY A 342 -18.57 -13.27 -14.96
CA GLY A 342 -17.38 -13.74 -15.65
C GLY A 342 -17.30 -15.27 -15.71
N LEU A 343 -17.61 -15.96 -14.61
CA LEU A 343 -17.72 -17.43 -14.55
C LEU A 343 -18.84 -17.95 -15.46
N GLY A 344 -20.00 -17.28 -15.46
CA GLY A 344 -21.12 -17.62 -16.34
C GLY A 344 -20.78 -17.45 -17.82
N LEU A 345 -20.12 -16.34 -18.17
CA LEU A 345 -19.64 -16.07 -19.53
C LEU A 345 -18.57 -17.09 -19.96
N PHE A 346 -17.63 -17.41 -19.07
CA PHE A 346 -16.62 -18.44 -19.31
C PHE A 346 -17.27 -19.80 -19.57
N ALA A 347 -18.22 -20.23 -18.73
CA ALA A 347 -18.93 -21.49 -18.91
C ALA A 347 -19.70 -21.53 -20.24
N MET A 348 -20.37 -20.44 -20.63
CA MET A 348 -21.03 -20.34 -21.92
C MET A 348 -20.06 -20.46 -23.10
N LEU A 349 -18.95 -19.72 -23.08
CA LEU A 349 -17.96 -19.75 -24.15
C LEU A 349 -17.23 -21.10 -24.23
N PHE A 350 -16.95 -21.72 -23.08
CA PHE A 350 -16.33 -23.03 -23.00
C PHE A 350 -17.27 -24.13 -23.54
N ALA A 351 -18.55 -24.10 -23.15
CA ALA A 351 -19.55 -25.02 -23.68
C ALA A 351 -19.77 -24.82 -25.19
N GLY A 352 -19.82 -23.57 -25.66
CA GLY A 352 -19.90 -23.24 -27.08
C GLY A 352 -18.67 -23.73 -27.87
N GLY A 353 -17.47 -23.58 -27.31
CA GLY A 353 -16.22 -24.09 -27.86
C GLY A 353 -16.22 -25.61 -28.00
N MET A 354 -16.60 -26.33 -26.94
CA MET A 354 -16.74 -27.80 -26.98
C MET A 354 -17.79 -28.27 -27.98
N ALA A 355 -18.95 -27.61 -28.06
CA ALA A 355 -20.00 -27.94 -29.02
C ALA A 355 -19.53 -27.72 -30.47
N TRP A 356 -18.78 -26.64 -30.72
CA TRP A 356 -18.18 -26.37 -32.02
C TRP A 356 -17.13 -27.41 -32.41
N GLU A 357 -16.24 -27.79 -31.48
CA GLU A 357 -15.23 -28.83 -31.66
C GLU A 357 -15.90 -30.17 -32.06
N PHE A 358 -16.95 -30.56 -31.33
CA PHE A 358 -17.73 -31.76 -31.59
C PHE A 358 -18.44 -31.73 -32.96
N TYR A 359 -19.00 -30.58 -33.33
CA TYR A 359 -19.63 -30.37 -34.63
C TYR A 359 -18.62 -30.44 -35.78
N LYS A 360 -17.45 -29.79 -35.64
CA LYS A 360 -16.35 -29.83 -36.62
C LYS A 360 -15.81 -31.25 -36.78
N HIS A 361 -15.66 -32.01 -35.69
CA HIS A 361 -15.25 -33.41 -35.72
C HIS A 361 -16.27 -34.30 -36.44
N ARG A 362 -17.56 -34.15 -36.15
CA ARG A 362 -18.62 -34.89 -36.87
C ARG A 362 -18.67 -34.55 -38.35
N LYS A 363 -18.47 -33.29 -38.73
CA LYS A 363 -18.45 -32.88 -40.13
C LYS A 363 -17.22 -33.45 -40.86
N ARG A 364 -16.03 -33.37 -40.25
CA ARG A 364 -14.81 -33.98 -40.78
C ARG A 364 -14.90 -35.51 -40.89
N ALA A 365 -15.53 -36.18 -39.92
CA ALA A 365 -15.80 -37.63 -39.98
C ALA A 365 -16.75 -37.99 -41.13
N LYS A 366 -17.83 -37.22 -41.34
CA LYS A 366 -18.73 -37.40 -42.49
C LYS A 366 -18.04 -37.17 -43.83
N THR A 367 -17.19 -36.13 -43.94
CA THR A 367 -16.41 -35.87 -45.17
C THR A 367 -15.36 -36.95 -45.44
N LYS A 368 -14.75 -37.52 -44.39
CA LYS A 368 -13.78 -38.62 -44.52
C LYS A 368 -14.44 -39.92 -44.98
N CYS A 369 -15.61 -40.30 -44.42
CA CYS A 369 -16.38 -41.47 -44.90
C CYS A 369 -16.89 -41.29 -46.34
N SER A 370 -17.28 -40.08 -46.73
CA SER A 370 -17.71 -39.79 -48.11
C SER A 370 -16.56 -39.92 -49.11
N ASN A 371 -15.35 -39.45 -48.77
CA ASN A 371 -14.18 -39.57 -49.64
C ASN A 371 -13.63 -41.01 -49.70
N GLU A 372 -13.73 -41.77 -48.60
CA GLU A 372 -13.30 -43.17 -48.56
C GLU A 372 -14.23 -44.10 -49.38
N GLN A 373 -15.52 -43.78 -49.48
CA GLN A 373 -16.46 -44.48 -50.37
C GLN A 373 -16.23 -44.15 -51.85
N VAL A 374 -15.84 -42.91 -52.19
CA VAL A 374 -15.49 -42.54 -53.58
C VAL A 374 -14.18 -43.22 -54.03
N GLN A 375 -13.19 -43.36 -53.15
CA GLN A 375 -11.95 -44.11 -53.45
C GLN A 375 -12.16 -45.62 -53.56
N LYS A 376 -13.03 -46.22 -52.74
CA LYS A 376 -13.38 -47.66 -52.85
C LYS A 376 -14.23 -47.96 -54.10
N GLY A 377 -15.05 -47.00 -54.57
CA GLY A 377 -15.76 -47.11 -55.84
C GLY A 377 -14.86 -47.03 -57.08
N ALA A 378 -13.80 -46.20 -57.04
CA ALA A 378 -12.84 -46.08 -58.13
C ALA A 378 -11.82 -47.24 -58.20
N ALA A 379 -11.55 -47.90 -57.07
CA ALA A 379 -10.64 -49.07 -57.02
C ALA A 379 -11.31 -50.37 -57.48
N SER A 380 -12.65 -50.45 -57.51
CA SER A 380 -13.39 -51.66 -57.91
C SER A 380 -13.56 -51.81 -59.43
N THR A 381 -13.35 -50.76 -60.22
CA THR A 381 -13.46 -50.79 -61.69
C THR A 381 -12.13 -51.00 -62.42
N ALA A 382 -11.00 -51.09 -61.70
CA ALA A 382 -9.67 -51.22 -62.30
C ALA A 382 -9.06 -52.63 -62.21
N ASN A 383 -9.74 -53.61 -61.59
CA ASN A 383 -9.18 -54.95 -61.32
C ASN A 383 -9.76 -56.10 -62.17
N GLU A 384 -10.58 -55.81 -63.17
CA GLU A 384 -11.01 -56.79 -64.18
C GLU A 384 -10.27 -56.55 -65.51
N THR A 385 -8.95 -56.70 -65.52
CA THR A 385 -8.25 -57.14 -66.74
C THR A 385 -6.83 -57.58 -66.42
N LYS A 386 -6.53 -58.82 -66.84
CA LYS A 386 -5.22 -59.48 -66.93
C LYS A 386 -4.84 -60.41 -65.79
N GLY A 387 -5.19 -61.68 -65.99
CA GLY A 387 -4.38 -62.81 -65.53
C GLY A 387 -3.38 -63.26 -66.60
N HIS A 388 -2.37 -64.02 -66.11
CA HIS A 388 -1.40 -64.90 -66.78
C HIS A 388 0.03 -64.41 -67.08
N ALA A 389 1.00 -64.95 -66.32
CA ALA A 389 2.16 -65.79 -66.73
C ALA A 389 3.19 -65.85 -65.55
N ILE A 390 3.41 -66.98 -64.85
CA ILE A 390 4.40 -68.10 -64.99
C ILE A 390 5.89 -67.73 -64.75
N SER A 391 6.56 -68.59 -63.94
CA SER A 391 8.01 -68.86 -63.77
C SER A 391 8.81 -67.86 -62.90
N SER A 392 9.86 -68.22 -62.15
CA SER A 392 10.48 -69.45 -61.63
C SER A 392 11.68 -68.99 -60.77
N SER A 393 11.99 -69.71 -59.67
CA SER A 393 13.32 -69.97 -59.09
C SER A 393 14.52 -69.08 -59.50
N GLN A 394 15.20 -68.40 -58.56
CA GLN A 394 16.43 -68.89 -57.88
C GLN A 394 17.12 -67.78 -57.05
N ASN A 395 17.78 -68.21 -55.97
CA ASN A 395 18.57 -67.42 -55.03
C ASN A 395 19.86 -66.84 -55.64
N HIS A 396 20.17 -65.57 -55.35
CA HIS A 396 21.54 -65.10 -55.21
C HIS A 396 21.64 -64.07 -54.07
N THR A 397 22.45 -64.41 -53.08
CA THR A 397 23.03 -63.51 -52.08
C THR A 397 24.02 -62.55 -52.72
N ALA A 398 23.81 -61.24 -52.55
CA ALA A 398 24.83 -60.21 -52.72
C ALA A 398 24.61 -59.10 -51.69
N GLY A 399 25.63 -58.85 -50.87
CA GLY A 399 25.61 -57.84 -49.81
C GLY A 399 25.59 -56.41 -50.37
N ILE A 400 24.84 -55.53 -49.70
CA ILE A 400 24.80 -54.10 -50.00
C ILE A 400 25.52 -53.34 -48.89
N VAL A 401 26.55 -52.61 -49.29
CA VAL A 401 27.41 -51.73 -48.50
C VAL A 401 26.62 -50.47 -48.11
N ILE A 402 26.60 -50.14 -46.80
CA ILE A 402 26.03 -48.89 -46.28
C ILE A 402 27.13 -47.83 -46.29
N HIS A 403 27.00 -46.81 -47.14
CA HIS A 403 27.80 -45.60 -47.06
C HIS A 403 27.22 -44.65 -46.00
N VAL A 404 27.92 -44.50 -44.88
CA VAL A 404 27.63 -43.46 -43.86
C VAL A 404 28.39 -42.19 -44.25
N PRO A 405 27.73 -41.04 -44.49
CA PRO A 405 28.43 -39.79 -44.78
C PRO A 405 29.00 -39.20 -43.48
N GLN A 406 30.31 -38.96 -43.46
CA GLN A 406 30.97 -38.23 -42.38
C GLN A 406 30.80 -36.71 -42.56
N PRO A 407 30.55 -35.95 -41.47
CA PRO A 407 30.54 -34.49 -41.54
C PRO A 407 31.96 -33.90 -41.64
N PRO A 408 32.14 -32.75 -42.32
CA PRO A 408 33.45 -32.13 -42.51
C PRO A 408 34.03 -31.55 -41.20
N PRO A 409 35.36 -31.42 -41.09
CA PRO A 409 36.04 -31.05 -39.86
C PRO A 409 35.82 -29.58 -39.47
N ALA A 410 35.69 -29.35 -38.17
CA ALA A 410 35.52 -28.03 -37.57
C ALA A 410 36.78 -27.16 -37.76
N ARG A 411 36.62 -25.99 -38.40
CA ARG A 411 37.61 -24.90 -38.34
C ARG A 411 37.35 -24.07 -37.07
N LEU A 412 38.30 -24.07 -36.14
CA LEU A 412 38.34 -23.07 -35.06
C LEU A 412 38.55 -21.68 -35.68
N LYS A 413 37.55 -20.81 -35.52
CA LYS A 413 37.73 -19.36 -35.58
C LYS A 413 37.84 -18.87 -34.13
N LEU A 414 38.98 -18.30 -33.75
CA LEU A 414 39.05 -17.46 -32.55
C LEU A 414 38.20 -16.21 -32.82
N GLY A 415 37.00 -16.19 -32.24
CA GLY A 415 36.12 -15.04 -32.16
C GLY A 415 35.52 -15.04 -30.77
N HIS A 416 35.44 -13.85 -30.16
CA HIS A 416 35.00 -13.62 -28.80
C HIS A 416 33.72 -14.40 -28.44
N THR A 417 33.65 -14.86 -27.19
CA THR A 417 32.48 -15.62 -26.72
C THR A 417 31.23 -14.72 -26.77
N PRO A 418 30.02 -15.27 -27.03
CA PRO A 418 28.76 -14.50 -27.04
C PRO A 418 28.51 -13.72 -25.74
N GLN A 419 29.15 -14.12 -24.65
CA GLN A 419 29.06 -13.51 -23.34
C GLN A 419 29.93 -12.24 -23.22
N GLU A 420 31.06 -12.16 -23.91
CA GLU A 420 31.90 -10.96 -24.00
C GLU A 420 31.27 -9.89 -24.90
N GLU A 421 30.54 -10.28 -25.93
CA GLU A 421 29.78 -9.36 -26.80
C GLU A 421 28.55 -8.79 -26.09
N LEU A 422 27.91 -9.57 -25.20
CA LEU A 422 26.81 -9.07 -24.35
C LEU A 422 27.31 -8.09 -23.28
N LEU A 423 28.44 -8.38 -22.64
CA LEU A 423 29.04 -7.53 -21.62
C LEU A 423 29.54 -6.19 -22.19
N SER A 424 30.07 -6.20 -23.42
CA SER A 424 30.49 -4.97 -24.11
C SER A 424 29.31 -4.14 -24.62
N ARG A 425 28.19 -4.76 -25.04
CA ARG A 425 26.96 -4.02 -25.35
C ARG A 425 26.33 -3.38 -24.12
N GLN A 426 26.24 -4.11 -23.02
CA GLN A 426 25.67 -3.57 -21.78
C GLN A 426 26.55 -2.44 -21.20
N SER A 427 27.87 -2.55 -21.28
CA SER A 427 28.76 -1.47 -20.79
C SER A 427 28.70 -0.21 -21.66
N MET A 428 28.51 -0.35 -22.98
CA MET A 428 28.28 0.79 -23.88
C MET A 428 26.93 1.49 -23.62
N GLU A 429 25.86 0.74 -23.35
CA GLU A 429 24.54 1.33 -23.00
C GLU A 429 24.57 2.05 -21.65
N ILE A 430 25.28 1.50 -20.65
CA ILE A 430 25.46 2.14 -19.34
C ILE A 430 26.26 3.44 -19.50
N MET A 431 27.32 3.44 -20.30
CA MET A 431 28.14 4.62 -20.56
C MET A 431 27.36 5.73 -21.31
N GLU A 432 26.48 5.36 -22.24
CA GLU A 432 25.61 6.31 -22.93
C GLU A 432 24.56 6.91 -21.99
N MET A 433 23.93 6.10 -21.13
CA MET A 433 22.98 6.60 -20.12
C MET A 433 23.66 7.54 -19.11
N GLU A 434 24.87 7.24 -18.69
CA GLU A 434 25.64 8.10 -17.77
C GLU A 434 26.02 9.43 -18.43
N ASN A 435 26.36 9.41 -19.72
CA ASN A 435 26.58 10.63 -20.51
C ASN A 435 25.30 11.46 -20.68
N GLN A 436 24.16 10.82 -20.93
CA GLN A 436 22.86 11.51 -21.02
C GLN A 436 22.47 12.16 -19.70
N PHE A 437 22.65 11.44 -18.58
CA PHE A 437 22.36 11.95 -17.25
C PHE A 437 23.28 13.14 -16.89
N ASN A 438 24.57 13.06 -17.21
CA ASN A 438 25.52 14.15 -16.97
C ASN A 438 25.20 15.41 -17.80
N ARG A 439 24.75 15.25 -19.05
CA ARG A 439 24.25 16.37 -19.88
C ARG A 439 22.98 16.99 -19.30
N PHE A 440 22.04 16.16 -18.84
CA PHE A 440 20.82 16.64 -18.20
C PHE A 440 21.14 17.43 -16.93
N LYS A 441 22.04 16.90 -16.08
CA LYS A 441 22.46 17.55 -14.83
C LYS A 441 23.10 18.92 -15.09
N THR A 442 23.98 19.01 -16.08
CA THR A 442 24.62 20.29 -16.44
C THR A 442 23.62 21.30 -17.03
N ASP A 443 22.65 20.85 -17.82
CA ASP A 443 21.60 21.74 -18.35
C ASP A 443 20.65 22.22 -17.24
N TRP A 444 20.31 21.33 -16.30
CA TRP A 444 19.51 21.66 -15.13
C TRP A 444 20.19 22.71 -14.25
N GLU A 445 21.47 22.54 -13.93
CA GLU A 445 22.24 23.51 -13.14
C GLU A 445 22.32 24.87 -13.84
N ARG A 446 22.55 24.91 -15.16
CA ARG A 446 22.51 26.17 -15.92
C ARG A 446 21.17 26.89 -15.83
N ARG A 447 20.06 26.16 -15.97
CA ARG A 447 18.70 26.75 -15.89
C ARG A 447 18.41 27.27 -14.48
N LYS A 448 18.81 26.52 -13.46
CA LYS A 448 18.70 26.95 -12.06
C LYS A 448 19.47 28.25 -11.82
N SER A 449 20.73 28.33 -12.22
CA SER A 449 21.54 29.55 -12.08
C SER A 449 21.03 30.73 -12.91
N ALA A 450 20.33 30.47 -14.03
CA ALA A 450 19.70 31.50 -14.83
C ALA A 450 18.43 32.06 -14.16
N LEU A 451 17.65 31.21 -13.48
CA LEU A 451 16.47 31.61 -12.71
C LEU A 451 16.87 32.41 -11.46
N GLU A 452 17.88 31.96 -10.73
CA GLU A 452 18.43 32.69 -9.56
C GLU A 452 18.94 34.09 -9.97
N ARG A 453 19.59 34.21 -11.13
CA ARG A 453 20.02 35.52 -11.68
C ARG A 453 18.85 36.41 -12.11
N ARG A 454 17.69 35.85 -12.49
CA ARG A 454 16.49 36.63 -12.82
C ARG A 454 15.80 37.13 -11.55
N GLN A 455 15.64 36.28 -10.54
CA GLN A 455 15.06 36.66 -9.26
C GLN A 455 15.92 37.72 -8.54
N GLY A 456 17.25 37.57 -8.54
CA GLY A 456 18.14 38.59 -7.98
C GLY A 456 18.14 39.93 -8.75
N LYS A 457 17.85 39.93 -10.06
CA LYS A 457 17.68 41.18 -10.84
C LYS A 457 16.34 41.86 -10.59
N GLU A 458 15.27 41.11 -10.33
CA GLU A 458 13.97 41.67 -9.93
C GLU A 458 14.05 42.32 -8.54
N GLU A 459 14.75 41.71 -7.58
CA GLU A 459 14.93 42.30 -6.24
C GLU A 459 15.77 43.59 -6.26
N VAL A 460 16.80 43.67 -7.10
CA VAL A 460 17.61 44.90 -7.27
C VAL A 460 16.87 45.98 -8.09
N GLY A 461 16.02 45.58 -9.03
CA GLY A 461 15.18 46.51 -9.81
C GLY A 461 14.09 47.18 -8.97
N VAL A 462 13.52 46.46 -7.99
CA VAL A 462 12.54 47.00 -7.04
C VAL A 462 13.19 47.92 -6.00
N ALA A 463 14.44 47.66 -5.60
CA ALA A 463 15.17 48.49 -4.65
C ALA A 463 15.61 49.86 -5.23
N ASN A 464 15.84 49.97 -6.54
CA ASN A 464 16.27 51.21 -7.20
C ASN A 464 15.11 52.05 -7.81
N GLY A 465 13.86 51.59 -7.71
CA GLY A 465 12.69 52.27 -8.29
C GLY A 465 11.96 53.25 -7.37
N GLY A 466 12.44 53.44 -6.13
CA GLY A 466 11.80 54.30 -5.14
C GLY A 466 12.63 55.54 -4.82
N PHE A 467 12.58 56.57 -5.66
CA PHE A 467 12.63 58.00 -5.29
C PHE A 467 12.70 58.85 -6.57
N ASP A 468 11.55 59.29 -7.07
CA ASP A 468 11.45 60.63 -7.64
C ASP A 468 10.00 61.12 -7.57
N ASN A 469 9.73 62.00 -6.60
CA ASN A 469 8.48 62.72 -6.48
C ASN A 469 8.85 64.18 -6.22
N SER A 470 8.99 64.95 -7.30
CA SER A 470 8.97 66.41 -7.22
C SER A 470 8.15 67.00 -8.37
N ASN A 471 7.15 67.78 -7.95
CA ASN A 471 6.13 68.45 -8.73
C ASN A 471 6.69 69.50 -9.69
N GLY A 472 5.97 69.70 -10.81
CA GLY A 472 6.13 70.81 -11.76
C GLY A 472 4.81 71.40 -12.26
N ARG A 473 3.86 71.63 -11.34
CA ARG A 473 2.90 72.77 -11.31
C ARG A 473 3.06 73.31 -9.88
N LYS A 474 3.42 74.56 -9.60
CA LYS A 474 3.69 75.76 -10.41
C LYS A 474 5.14 76.19 -10.22
#